data_AF-A0A9X4I0S7-F1
#
_entry.id   AF-A0A9X4I0S7-F1
#
_cell.length_a   1.000
_cell.length_b   1.000
_cell.length_c   1.000
_cell.angle_alpha   90.00
_cell.angle_beta   90.00
_cell.angle_gamma   90.00
#
_symmetry.space_group_name_H-M   'P 1'
#
loop_
_entity.id
_entity.type
_entity.pdbx_description
1 polymer ?
#
loop_
_entity_poly.entity_id
_entity_poly.type
_entity_poly.pdbx_seq_one_letter_code
_entity_poly.pdbx_strand_id
1 'polypeptide(L)'
;ELKLISFENDIDFGHLLDKPVLFTIWDGERPVRYVHGLVSRFSQAESGFYRTYYHALVEPQLARADLRSNWRIFQQKTVPQILELMLQRQGINQYELRASMDHQVREFCVQAGETDLAFITRLAAEEGFVYRFAHNDKLHKLIITDRLQSFGLISHGTIKAEDDDEGFFDADEPVDPDSVLYQATGGGDQAMPCLRRLRYSEQVRTARQVQRDYTFTNPAYRQEHRAAGPFLEHQSKEYEFFDYPGRYKRDAVGKPFTENRITALRHDVRIAEVEGDDVRLQPGLSFTLTGHSRDDLNAHWRVNTVTHKGKQFTSLQEEAAGADVSTHYQQTAVLVPGRTEWRPAPLSKPRVDGPHMATVVGPKGEEIYCDEWGRVKVSFPWDRESQNNEFSSCWVRVSQGWAGGSWGSMAIPRIGQDVIIQYVNGDPDQPMITGRTYCGDQLPPYDLPDHKTRMTI
;
A
#
# COMPACT_ATOMS: atom_id res chain seq x y z
N GLU A 1 7.93 16.71 -8.95
CA GLU A 1 9.27 17.31 -9.06
C GLU A 1 9.10 18.79 -9.31
N LEU A 2 9.90 19.62 -8.63
CA LEU A 2 9.89 21.08 -8.75
C LEU A 2 11.19 21.53 -9.41
N LYS A 3 11.09 22.40 -10.42
CA LYS A 3 12.22 23.11 -11.00
C LYS A 3 12.18 24.54 -10.49
N LEU A 4 13.25 24.97 -9.84
CA LEU A 4 13.34 26.19 -9.05
C LEU A 4 14.52 27.03 -9.54
N ILE A 5 14.47 28.33 -9.26
CA ILE A 5 15.56 29.27 -9.51
C ILE A 5 15.82 30.09 -8.25
N SER A 6 17.09 30.34 -7.95
CA SER A 6 17.51 31.20 -6.83
C SER A 6 18.61 32.16 -7.27
N PHE A 7 18.73 33.31 -6.58
CA PHE A 7 19.88 34.21 -6.71
C PHE A 7 21.12 33.65 -6.00
N GLU A 8 20.91 32.84 -4.96
CA GLU A 8 21.98 32.13 -4.26
C GLU A 8 22.44 30.93 -5.11
N ASN A 9 23.75 30.79 -5.28
CA ASN A 9 24.38 29.71 -6.06
C ASN A 9 25.04 28.65 -5.19
N ASP A 10 24.98 28.81 -3.88
CA ASP A 10 25.68 28.03 -2.85
C ASP A 10 24.74 27.58 -1.72
N ILE A 11 23.45 27.41 -2.02
CA ILE A 11 22.44 26.92 -1.07
C ILE A 11 22.93 25.65 -0.37
N ASP A 12 22.96 25.65 0.96
CA ASP A 12 23.30 24.47 1.74
C ASP A 12 22.20 23.41 1.68
N PHE A 13 22.52 22.26 1.09
CA PHE A 13 21.57 21.15 0.93
C PHE A 13 21.14 20.56 2.27
N GLY A 14 21.96 20.69 3.33
CA GLY A 14 21.63 20.23 4.68
C GLY A 14 20.43 20.96 5.31
N HIS A 15 20.14 22.17 4.84
CA HIS A 15 18.96 22.93 5.27
C HIS A 15 17.66 22.53 4.54
N LEU A 16 17.76 21.76 3.44
CA LEU A 16 16.61 21.40 2.60
C LEU A 16 16.32 19.90 2.59
N LEU A 17 17.34 19.06 2.49
CA LEU A 17 17.19 17.60 2.45
C LEU A 17 16.50 17.09 3.72
N ASP A 18 15.49 16.24 3.50
CA ASP A 18 14.65 15.68 4.56
C ASP A 18 13.91 16.72 5.42
N LYS A 19 13.76 17.95 4.92
CA LYS A 19 12.96 19.01 5.55
C LYS A 19 11.61 19.18 4.85
N PRO A 20 10.58 19.63 5.59
CA PRO A 20 9.27 19.90 5.02
C PRO A 20 9.30 21.09 4.08
N VAL A 21 8.57 20.97 2.97
CA VAL A 21 8.36 22.04 1.99
C VAL A 21 6.89 22.07 1.58
N LEU A 22 6.42 23.28 1.28
CA LEU A 22 5.09 23.55 0.77
C LEU A 22 5.18 24.13 -0.65
N PHE A 23 4.48 23.51 -1.59
CA PHE A 23 4.22 24.08 -2.90
C PHE A 23 2.74 24.47 -2.98
N THR A 24 2.47 25.73 -3.30
CA THR A 24 1.11 26.28 -3.38
C THR A 24 0.80 26.68 -4.81
N ILE A 25 -0.35 26.24 -5.31
CA ILE A 25 -0.92 26.71 -6.56
C ILE A 25 -1.89 27.85 -6.22
N TRP A 26 -1.70 28.99 -6.85
CA TRP A 26 -2.49 30.21 -6.66
C TRP A 26 -3.33 30.49 -7.89
N ASP A 27 -4.51 31.05 -7.65
CA ASP A 27 -5.36 31.69 -8.65
C ASP A 27 -5.61 33.14 -8.19
N GLY A 28 -4.96 34.09 -8.87
CA GLY A 28 -4.82 35.46 -8.35
C GLY A 28 -4.18 35.46 -6.96
N GLU A 29 -4.87 36.08 -5.99
CA GLU A 29 -4.45 36.14 -4.59
C GLU A 29 -4.98 34.96 -3.75
N ARG A 30 -5.76 34.05 -4.34
CA ARG A 30 -6.37 32.94 -3.63
C ARG A 30 -5.54 31.66 -3.79
N PRO A 31 -5.11 31.01 -2.71
CA PRO A 31 -4.50 29.69 -2.82
C PRO A 31 -5.60 28.69 -3.21
N VAL A 32 -5.36 27.87 -4.23
CA VAL A 32 -6.33 26.88 -4.71
C VAL A 32 -5.92 25.45 -4.37
N ARG A 33 -4.63 25.23 -4.12
CA ARG A 33 -4.12 23.92 -3.71
C ARG A 33 -2.79 23.99 -2.98
N TYR A 34 -2.66 23.16 -1.96
CA TYR A 34 -1.42 22.89 -1.25
C TYR A 34 -0.86 21.53 -1.63
N VAL A 35 0.47 21.46 -1.76
CA VAL A 35 1.23 20.22 -1.91
C VAL A 35 2.38 20.27 -0.92
N HIS A 36 2.14 19.68 0.24
CA HIS A 36 3.12 19.56 1.31
C HIS A 36 3.83 18.20 1.25
N GLY A 37 5.15 18.18 1.47
CA GLY A 37 5.94 16.94 1.59
C GLY A 37 7.34 17.21 2.16
N LEU A 38 8.23 16.23 2.03
CA LEU A 38 9.64 16.31 2.41
C LEU A 38 10.54 16.29 1.17
N VAL A 39 11.65 17.02 1.17
CA VAL A 39 12.62 16.97 0.07
C VAL A 39 13.43 15.67 0.16
N SER A 40 13.29 14.80 -0.84
CA SER A 40 14.04 13.54 -0.94
C SER A 40 15.29 13.65 -1.80
N ARG A 41 15.27 14.53 -2.79
CA ARG A 41 16.40 14.81 -3.67
C ARG A 41 16.44 16.29 -3.96
N PHE A 42 17.61 16.88 -3.81
CA PHE A 42 17.88 18.25 -4.21
C PHE A 42 19.14 18.26 -5.07
N SER A 43 19.09 18.95 -6.19
CA SER A 43 20.24 19.07 -7.09
C SER A 43 20.35 20.47 -7.66
N GLN A 44 21.59 20.96 -7.74
CA GLN A 44 21.96 22.17 -8.44
C GLN A 44 22.25 21.85 -9.91
N ALA A 45 21.65 22.61 -10.80
CA ALA A 45 21.88 22.53 -12.24
C ALA A 45 22.77 23.73 -12.66
N GLU A 46 22.60 24.24 -13.88
CA GLU A 46 23.41 25.33 -14.40
C GLU A 46 23.23 26.63 -13.59
N SER A 47 24.32 27.38 -13.43
CA SER A 47 24.28 28.76 -12.96
C SER A 47 24.33 29.70 -14.18
N GLY A 48 23.26 30.46 -14.39
CA GLY A 48 23.21 31.55 -15.35
C GLY A 48 23.85 32.83 -14.79
N PHE A 49 23.75 33.94 -15.52
CA PHE A 49 24.36 35.22 -15.13
C PHE A 49 23.88 35.77 -13.78
N TYR A 50 22.60 35.57 -13.42
CA TYR A 50 22.01 36.10 -12.17
C TYR A 50 21.35 35.06 -11.29
N ARG A 51 21.10 33.86 -11.81
CA ARG A 51 20.32 32.83 -11.11
C ARG A 51 20.90 31.46 -11.35
N THR A 52 20.77 30.63 -10.33
CA THR A 52 21.12 29.21 -10.39
C THR A 52 19.86 28.37 -10.41
N TYR A 53 19.83 27.36 -11.27
CA TYR A 53 18.73 26.42 -11.38
C TYR A 53 18.88 25.30 -10.35
N TYR A 54 17.76 24.92 -9.73
CA TYR A 54 17.69 23.84 -8.75
C TYR A 54 16.52 22.91 -9.07
N HIS A 55 16.65 21.65 -8.68
CA HIS A 55 15.59 20.65 -8.79
C HIS A 55 15.32 20.02 -7.43
N ALA A 56 14.04 19.94 -7.05
CA ALA A 56 13.61 19.30 -5.82
C ALA A 56 12.61 18.18 -6.10
N LEU A 57 12.91 16.97 -5.62
CA LEU A 57 11.94 15.88 -5.49
C LEU A 57 11.29 15.99 -4.11
N VAL A 58 9.98 16.21 -4.10
CA VAL A 58 9.18 16.31 -2.88
C VAL A 58 8.29 15.08 -2.79
N GLU A 59 8.35 14.37 -1.67
CA GLU A 59 7.61 13.12 -1.43
C GLU A 59 6.88 13.16 -0.08
N PRO A 60 5.80 12.37 0.09
CA PRO A 60 5.16 12.24 1.40
C PRO A 60 6.10 11.56 2.40
N GLN A 61 5.87 11.78 3.69
CA GLN A 61 6.64 11.14 4.77
C GLN A 61 6.61 9.61 4.67
N LEU A 62 5.51 9.03 4.15
CA LEU A 62 5.39 7.59 3.91
C LEU A 62 6.50 7.03 3.00
N ALA A 63 7.05 7.83 2.07
CA ALA A 63 8.14 7.39 1.19
C ALA A 63 9.41 7.02 1.97
N ARG A 64 9.62 7.56 3.17
CA ARG A 64 10.74 7.19 4.05
C ARG A 64 10.68 5.75 4.54
N ALA A 65 9.49 5.14 4.55
CA ALA A 65 9.33 3.72 4.87
C ALA A 65 10.01 2.80 3.85
N ASP A 66 10.35 3.29 2.65
CA ASP A 66 11.07 2.50 1.65
C ASP A 66 12.59 2.45 1.92
N LEU A 67 13.11 3.38 2.72
CA LEU A 67 14.53 3.46 3.09
C LEU A 67 14.91 2.49 4.22
N ARG A 68 13.96 1.70 4.71
CA ARG A 68 14.14 0.78 5.84
C ARG A 68 13.56 -0.58 5.49
N SER A 69 14.26 -1.64 5.85
CA SER A 69 13.78 -3.02 5.77
C SER A 69 14.04 -3.76 7.07
N ASN A 70 13.30 -4.85 7.30
CA ASN A 70 13.49 -5.65 8.51
C ASN A 70 12.97 -7.08 8.38
N TRP A 71 13.32 -7.89 9.38
CA TRP A 71 12.74 -9.19 9.67
C TRP A 71 12.03 -9.11 11.03
N ARG A 72 10.71 -9.26 11.04
CA ARG A 72 9.89 -9.04 12.25
C ARG A 72 8.64 -9.91 12.26
N ILE A 73 8.17 -10.18 13.48
CA ILE A 73 6.97 -10.98 13.72
C ILE A 73 5.89 -10.09 14.36
N PHE A 74 4.67 -10.19 13.84
CA PHE A 74 3.45 -9.64 14.43
C PHE A 74 2.52 -10.80 14.81
N GLN A 75 2.08 -10.83 16.07
CA GLN A 75 1.21 -11.88 16.59
C GLN A 75 -0.03 -11.29 17.22
N GLN A 76 -1.16 -11.98 17.05
CA GLN A 76 -2.44 -11.63 17.65
C GLN A 76 -2.86 -10.17 17.37
N LYS A 77 -2.68 -9.74 16.11
CA LYS A 77 -3.03 -8.39 15.66
C LYS A 77 -3.85 -8.44 14.39
N THR A 78 -4.81 -7.51 14.28
CA THR A 78 -5.46 -7.24 13.00
C THR A 78 -4.51 -6.46 12.10
N VAL A 79 -4.73 -6.47 10.79
CA VAL A 79 -3.91 -5.66 9.88
C VAL A 79 -3.98 -4.17 10.17
N PRO A 80 -5.14 -3.55 10.49
CA PRO A 80 -5.19 -2.17 10.97
C PRO A 80 -4.20 -1.88 12.09
N GLN A 81 -4.14 -2.73 13.12
CA GLN A 81 -3.20 -2.58 14.24
C GLN A 81 -1.74 -2.71 13.79
N ILE A 82 -1.44 -3.61 12.85
CA ILE A 82 -0.09 -3.75 12.27
C ILE A 82 0.28 -2.48 11.50
N LEU A 83 -0.63 -1.96 10.66
CA LEU A 83 -0.40 -0.74 9.90
C LEU A 83 -0.13 0.45 10.84
N GLU A 84 -0.93 0.64 11.88
CA GLU A 84 -0.71 1.72 12.87
C GLU A 84 0.65 1.60 13.56
N LEU A 85 1.04 0.40 14.00
CA LEU A 85 2.36 0.16 14.60
C LEU A 85 3.49 0.50 13.62
N MET A 86 3.32 0.15 12.35
CA MET A 86 4.31 0.45 11.32
C MET A 86 4.40 1.97 11.06
N LEU A 87 3.28 2.68 10.98
CA LEU A 87 3.25 4.14 10.82
C LEU A 87 3.93 4.84 12.01
N GLN A 88 3.63 4.42 13.24
CA GLN A 88 4.27 4.94 14.45
C GLN A 88 5.79 4.70 14.43
N ARG A 89 6.25 3.52 14.00
CA ARG A 89 7.68 3.19 13.86
C ARG A 89 8.39 4.03 12.79
N GLN A 90 7.66 4.58 11.82
CA GLN A 90 8.17 5.55 10.84
C GLN A 90 8.05 7.01 11.30
N GLY A 91 7.53 7.26 12.50
CA GLY A 91 7.26 8.62 12.99
C GLY A 91 6.15 9.33 12.23
N ILE A 92 5.28 8.59 11.53
CA ILE A 92 4.13 9.15 10.80
C ILE A 92 3.01 9.33 11.81
N ASN A 93 2.87 10.53 12.35
CA ASN A 93 1.85 10.86 13.35
C ASN A 93 0.58 11.47 12.73
N GLN A 94 0.68 11.98 11.49
CA GLN A 94 -0.42 12.63 10.78
C GLN A 94 -1.11 11.60 9.87
N TYR A 95 -1.90 10.71 10.47
CA TYR A 95 -2.69 9.74 9.72
C TYR A 95 -4.11 9.61 10.24
N GLU A 96 -4.97 9.04 9.41
CA GLU A 96 -6.31 8.60 9.75
C GLU A 96 -6.54 7.23 9.11
N LEU A 97 -6.83 6.22 9.94
CA LEU A 97 -7.13 4.86 9.48
C LEU A 97 -8.61 4.55 9.76
N ARG A 98 -9.38 4.31 8.70
CA ARG A 98 -10.80 3.95 8.77
C ARG A 98 -11.00 2.52 8.30
N ALA A 99 -11.25 1.61 9.23
CA ALA A 99 -11.65 0.23 8.95
C ALA A 99 -13.17 0.13 9.05
N SER A 100 -13.87 0.04 7.92
CA SER A 100 -15.33 -0.09 7.83
C SER A 100 -15.77 -1.56 7.79
N MET A 101 -14.89 -2.47 7.42
CA MET A 101 -15.07 -3.91 7.36
C MET A 101 -14.47 -4.60 8.59
N ASP A 102 -14.89 -5.84 8.84
CA ASP A 102 -14.39 -6.65 9.95
C ASP A 102 -13.08 -7.36 9.56
N HIS A 103 -11.95 -6.84 10.05
CA HIS A 103 -10.62 -7.40 9.82
C HIS A 103 -10.23 -8.38 10.92
N GLN A 104 -10.01 -9.63 10.54
CA GLN A 104 -9.72 -10.70 11.50
C GLN A 104 -8.32 -10.57 12.10
N VAL A 105 -8.19 -11.04 13.34
CA VAL A 105 -6.90 -11.15 14.03
C VAL A 105 -6.03 -12.20 13.34
N ARG A 106 -4.80 -11.82 12.98
CA ARG A 106 -3.79 -12.76 12.50
C ARG A 106 -3.05 -13.36 13.68
N GLU A 107 -3.01 -14.68 13.74
CA GLU A 107 -2.20 -15.42 14.73
C GLU A 107 -0.72 -15.10 14.54
N PHE A 108 -0.27 -15.01 13.28
CA PHE A 108 1.13 -14.84 12.90
C PHE A 108 1.23 -14.10 11.57
N CYS A 109 2.08 -13.08 11.50
CA CYS A 109 2.39 -12.35 10.27
C CYS A 109 3.84 -11.86 10.32
N VAL A 110 4.59 -12.06 9.26
CA VAL A 110 6.02 -11.80 9.17
C VAL A 110 6.29 -10.75 8.09
N GLN A 111 7.09 -9.76 8.46
CA GLN A 111 7.83 -8.95 7.51
C GLN A 111 9.16 -9.68 7.26
N ALA A 112 9.40 -10.16 6.03
CA ALA A 112 10.55 -11.00 5.70
C ALA A 112 11.49 -10.30 4.72
N GLY A 113 12.32 -9.38 5.23
CA GLY A 113 13.37 -8.71 4.45
C GLY A 113 12.90 -7.64 3.47
N GLU A 114 11.60 -7.50 3.24
CA GLU A 114 11.01 -6.43 2.44
C GLU A 114 11.08 -5.06 3.16
N THR A 115 11.01 -3.96 2.40
CA THR A 115 10.98 -2.61 2.97
C THR A 115 9.72 -2.40 3.81
N ASP A 116 9.77 -1.47 4.76
CA ASP A 116 8.61 -1.15 5.60
C ASP A 116 7.45 -0.64 4.71
N LEU A 117 7.73 0.09 3.62
CA LEU A 117 6.73 0.50 2.63
C LEU A 117 6.14 -0.69 1.86
N ALA A 118 6.97 -1.62 1.40
CA ALA A 118 6.50 -2.82 0.68
C ALA A 118 5.59 -3.67 1.58
N PHE A 119 5.96 -3.84 2.86
CA PHE A 119 5.17 -4.56 3.86
C PHE A 119 3.80 -3.89 4.09
N ILE A 120 3.78 -2.58 4.35
CA ILE A 120 2.56 -1.78 4.53
C ILE A 120 1.66 -1.92 3.30
N THR A 121 2.21 -1.72 2.11
CA THR A 121 1.45 -1.71 0.85
C THR A 121 0.90 -3.09 0.53
N ARG A 122 1.68 -4.15 0.76
CA ARG A 122 1.25 -5.54 0.54
C ARG A 122 0.11 -5.93 1.48
N LEU A 123 0.24 -5.63 2.78
CA LEU A 123 -0.82 -5.91 3.75
C LEU A 123 -2.08 -5.10 3.47
N ALA A 124 -1.93 -3.82 3.14
CA ALA A 124 -3.05 -2.97 2.75
C ALA A 124 -3.79 -3.55 1.54
N ALA A 125 -3.07 -3.91 0.47
CA ALA A 125 -3.68 -4.48 -0.74
C ALA A 125 -4.37 -5.83 -0.48
N GLU A 126 -3.82 -6.69 0.37
CA GLU A 126 -4.39 -8.00 0.72
C GLU A 126 -5.73 -7.86 1.46
N GLU A 127 -5.81 -6.92 2.41
CA GLU A 127 -7.03 -6.63 3.20
C GLU A 127 -7.98 -5.64 2.52
N GLY A 128 -7.57 -5.05 1.40
CA GLY A 128 -8.38 -4.13 0.62
C GLY A 128 -8.33 -2.67 1.06
N PHE A 129 -7.33 -2.31 1.88
CA PHE A 129 -7.03 -0.92 2.18
C PHE A 129 -6.42 -0.20 0.99
N VAL A 130 -6.84 1.04 0.84
CA VAL A 130 -6.32 2.05 -0.09
C VAL A 130 -5.99 3.30 0.71
N TYR A 131 -5.11 4.14 0.18
CA TYR A 131 -4.76 5.38 0.86
C TYR A 131 -4.65 6.57 -0.10
N ARG A 132 -4.81 7.76 0.45
CA ARG A 132 -4.54 9.05 -0.20
C ARG A 132 -3.87 10.01 0.76
N PHE A 133 -3.34 11.11 0.23
CA PHE A 133 -2.83 12.21 1.03
C PHE A 133 -3.76 13.41 0.96
N ALA A 134 -4.06 14.01 2.11
CA ALA A 134 -4.73 15.30 2.23
C ALA A 134 -3.70 16.35 2.64
N HIS A 135 -3.55 17.42 1.86
CA HIS A 135 -2.56 18.47 2.11
C HIS A 135 -3.25 19.73 2.61
N ASN A 136 -2.60 20.43 3.53
CA ASN A 136 -2.90 21.80 3.90
C ASN A 136 -1.61 22.65 3.90
N ASP A 137 -1.71 23.89 4.36
CA ASP A 137 -0.63 24.85 4.45
C ASP A 137 0.50 24.44 5.42
N LYS A 138 0.22 23.55 6.38
CA LYS A 138 1.16 23.19 7.46
C LYS A 138 1.69 21.76 7.38
N LEU A 139 0.92 20.84 6.81
CA LEU A 139 1.19 19.41 6.83
C LEU A 139 0.48 18.66 5.70
N HIS A 140 0.81 17.38 5.59
CA HIS A 140 0.03 16.41 4.83
C HIS A 140 -0.40 15.27 5.76
N LYS A 141 -1.63 14.80 5.61
CA LYS A 141 -2.23 13.71 6.37
C LYS A 141 -2.42 12.50 5.47
N LEU A 142 -1.96 11.33 5.92
CA LEU A 142 -2.20 10.04 5.26
C LEU A 142 -3.57 9.51 5.66
N ILE A 143 -4.49 9.34 4.71
CA ILE A 143 -5.83 8.78 4.97
C ILE A 143 -5.86 7.37 4.38
N ILE A 144 -6.07 6.37 5.22
CA ILE A 144 -6.15 4.95 4.87
C ILE A 144 -7.57 4.47 5.11
N THR A 145 -8.17 3.77 4.14
CA THR A 145 -9.53 3.25 4.26
C THR A 145 -9.71 1.98 3.46
N ASP A 146 -10.62 1.12 3.89
CA ASP A 146 -11.06 -0.09 3.19
C ASP A 146 -12.33 0.14 2.35
N ARG A 147 -12.89 1.36 2.39
CA ARG A 147 -14.07 1.75 1.63
C ARG A 147 -13.82 3.07 0.91
N LEU A 148 -13.73 3.02 -0.42
CA LEU A 148 -13.33 4.19 -1.21
C LEU A 148 -14.29 5.36 -1.14
N GLN A 149 -15.59 5.10 -0.99
CA GLN A 149 -16.59 6.16 -0.86
C GLN A 149 -16.30 7.10 0.31
N SER A 150 -15.54 6.65 1.32
CA SER A 150 -15.14 7.47 2.47
C SER A 150 -14.08 8.54 2.15
N PHE A 151 -13.45 8.53 0.97
CA PHE A 151 -12.49 9.58 0.59
C PHE A 151 -13.15 10.93 0.28
N GLY A 152 -14.44 10.93 -0.05
CA GLY A 152 -15.20 12.14 -0.31
C GLY A 152 -15.14 12.64 -1.76
N LEU A 153 -15.76 13.80 -1.96
CA LEU A 153 -15.88 14.46 -3.25
C LEU A 153 -14.82 15.55 -3.41
N ILE A 154 -14.61 16.01 -4.64
CA ILE A 154 -13.97 17.32 -4.83
C ILE A 154 -14.88 18.41 -4.24
N SER A 155 -14.29 19.51 -3.82
CA SER A 155 -15.00 20.70 -3.34
C SER A 155 -14.39 21.95 -3.97
N HIS A 156 -15.04 23.12 -3.85
CA HIS A 156 -14.45 24.42 -4.22
C HIS A 156 -13.19 24.70 -3.39
N GLY A 157 -12.06 24.18 -3.84
CA GLY A 157 -10.77 24.26 -3.14
C GLY A 157 -10.70 23.39 -1.89
N THR A 158 -9.48 22.97 -1.55
CA THR A 158 -9.14 22.34 -0.26
C THR A 158 -9.05 23.35 0.89
N ILE A 159 -9.33 24.63 0.61
CA ILE A 159 -9.24 25.72 1.55
C ILE A 159 -10.66 26.15 1.86
N LYS A 160 -11.18 25.72 3.00
CA LYS A 160 -12.28 26.44 3.62
C LYS A 160 -11.76 27.85 3.84
N ALA A 161 -12.40 28.85 3.24
CA ALA A 161 -12.21 30.22 3.69
C ALA A 161 -12.55 30.21 5.18
N GLU A 162 -11.54 30.36 6.03
CA GLU A 162 -11.78 30.93 7.33
C GLU A 162 -12.06 32.41 7.04
N ASP A 163 -13.22 32.86 7.50
CA ASP A 163 -13.80 34.19 7.38
C ASP A 163 -14.79 34.45 6.24
N ASP A 164 -15.89 35.05 6.68
CA ASP A 164 -17.09 35.52 5.98
C ASP A 164 -16.77 36.55 4.88
N ASP A 165 -16.16 36.13 3.77
CA ASP A 165 -16.12 36.97 2.56
C ASP A 165 -17.41 36.72 1.75
N GLU A 166 -18.51 37.31 2.25
CA GLU A 166 -19.69 37.55 1.44
C GLU A 166 -19.34 38.51 0.30
N GLY A 167 -19.23 37.95 -0.89
CA GLY A 167 -19.50 38.68 -2.13
C GLY A 167 -18.30 38.83 -3.04
N PHE A 168 -18.20 37.96 -4.05
CA PHE A 168 -17.80 38.35 -5.41
C PHE A 168 -18.01 37.23 -6.46
N PHE A 169 -18.95 36.31 -6.25
CA PHE A 169 -19.43 35.45 -7.33
C PHE A 169 -20.84 35.92 -7.70
N ASP A 170 -20.93 36.66 -8.81
CA ASP A 170 -22.19 36.88 -9.49
C ASP A 170 -22.86 35.52 -9.70
N ALA A 171 -24.03 35.37 -9.12
CA ALA A 171 -24.79 34.14 -9.03
C ALA A 171 -25.49 33.80 -10.36
N ASP A 172 -24.72 33.55 -11.42
CA ASP A 172 -25.28 33.19 -12.73
C ASP A 172 -24.60 32.04 -13.49
N GLU A 173 -23.73 31.23 -12.85
CA GLU A 173 -23.38 29.90 -13.40
C GLU A 173 -23.43 28.76 -12.35
N PRO A 174 -24.40 27.81 -12.46
CA PRO A 174 -24.74 26.84 -11.42
C PRO A 174 -23.99 25.51 -11.62
N VAL A 175 -22.66 25.51 -11.49
CA VAL A 175 -21.92 24.24 -11.43
C VAL A 175 -21.79 23.81 -9.97
N ASP A 176 -22.37 22.67 -9.62
CA ASP A 176 -22.25 22.09 -8.29
C ASP A 176 -20.77 22.04 -7.86
N PRO A 177 -20.41 22.38 -6.60
CA PRO A 177 -19.03 22.27 -6.09
C PRO A 177 -18.34 20.95 -6.38
N ASP A 178 -19.11 19.86 -6.53
CA ASP A 178 -18.61 18.51 -6.81
C ASP A 178 -18.57 18.14 -8.30
N SER A 179 -18.89 19.09 -9.19
CA SER A 179 -18.98 18.88 -10.63
C SER A 179 -17.78 19.46 -11.38
N VAL A 180 -17.39 18.76 -12.46
CA VAL A 180 -16.32 19.15 -13.36
C VAL A 180 -16.87 19.23 -14.78
N LEU A 181 -16.74 20.40 -15.38
CA LEU A 181 -17.18 20.65 -16.75
C LEU A 181 -16.23 19.99 -17.76
N TYR A 182 -16.79 19.35 -18.77
CA TYR A 182 -16.10 18.95 -19.98
C TYR A 182 -16.48 19.89 -21.13
N GLN A 183 -15.47 20.43 -21.82
CA GLN A 183 -15.67 21.28 -22.98
C GLN A 183 -14.55 21.07 -24.00
N ALA A 184 -14.89 20.45 -25.13
CA ALA A 184 -13.91 20.10 -26.17
C ALA A 184 -13.44 21.30 -27.02
N THR A 185 -14.25 22.36 -27.12
CA THR A 185 -13.99 23.53 -27.97
C THR A 185 -13.28 24.65 -27.19
N GLY A 186 -12.04 24.96 -27.58
CA GLY A 186 -11.24 26.05 -27.02
C GLY A 186 -11.59 27.44 -27.58
N GLY A 187 -12.88 27.79 -27.66
CA GLY A 187 -13.30 29.10 -28.14
C GLY A 187 -13.29 30.14 -27.02
N GLY A 188 -12.40 31.12 -27.08
CA GLY A 188 -12.34 32.28 -26.16
C GLY A 188 -11.62 32.01 -24.82
N ASP A 189 -11.27 33.10 -24.12
CA ASP A 189 -10.79 33.08 -22.73
C ASP A 189 -11.90 32.48 -21.87
N GLN A 190 -11.73 31.24 -21.45
CA GLN A 190 -12.72 30.51 -20.66
C GLN A 190 -12.60 30.93 -19.19
N ALA A 191 -13.70 31.40 -18.61
CA ALA A 191 -13.72 31.92 -17.25
C ALA A 191 -13.61 30.81 -16.17
N MET A 192 -13.90 29.55 -16.52
CA MET A 192 -13.94 28.44 -15.55
C MET A 192 -13.00 27.28 -15.93
N PRO A 193 -12.34 26.64 -14.94
CA PRO A 193 -11.55 25.44 -15.18
C PRO A 193 -12.39 24.27 -15.69
N CYS A 194 -11.88 23.55 -16.69
CA CYS A 194 -12.60 22.45 -17.34
C CYS A 194 -11.66 21.34 -17.85
N LEU A 195 -12.26 20.20 -18.21
CA LEU A 195 -11.61 19.13 -18.96
C LEU A 195 -11.84 19.36 -20.45
N ARG A 196 -10.76 19.33 -21.23
CA ARG A 196 -10.76 19.62 -22.67
C ARG A 196 -10.63 18.38 -23.54
N ARG A 197 -9.99 17.32 -23.02
CA ARG A 197 -9.91 16.03 -23.70
C ARG A 197 -10.33 14.92 -22.75
N LEU A 198 -11.06 13.96 -23.30
CA LEU A 198 -11.46 12.74 -22.62
C LEU A 198 -11.35 11.58 -23.61
N ARG A 199 -10.57 10.58 -23.23
CA ARG A 199 -10.48 9.30 -23.92
C ARG A 199 -11.01 8.21 -23.00
N TYR A 200 -12.15 7.64 -23.38
CA TYR A 200 -12.76 6.52 -22.67
C TYR A 200 -12.30 5.19 -23.27
N SER A 201 -12.02 4.20 -22.42
CA SER A 201 -11.75 2.84 -22.86
C SER A 201 -12.31 1.80 -21.91
N GLU A 202 -12.76 0.69 -22.50
CA GLU A 202 -13.11 -0.55 -21.81
C GLU A 202 -12.21 -1.69 -22.31
N GLN A 203 -11.93 -2.65 -21.43
CA GLN A 203 -11.07 -3.77 -21.78
C GLN A 203 -11.49 -5.06 -21.08
N VAL A 204 -11.29 -6.19 -21.75
CA VAL A 204 -11.56 -7.52 -21.19
C VAL A 204 -10.61 -7.79 -20.02
N ARG A 205 -11.17 -8.31 -18.93
CA ARG A 205 -10.43 -8.70 -17.71
C ARG A 205 -10.93 -10.04 -17.17
N THR A 206 -10.24 -10.58 -16.17
CA THR A 206 -10.69 -11.74 -15.40
C THR A 206 -12.14 -11.55 -14.96
N ALA A 207 -13.00 -12.53 -15.21
CA ALA A 207 -14.42 -12.49 -14.83
C ALA A 207 -14.64 -12.99 -13.40
N ARG A 208 -13.94 -14.05 -13.00
CA ARG A 208 -14.08 -14.71 -11.70
C ARG A 208 -12.71 -15.02 -11.09
N GLN A 209 -12.55 -14.70 -9.80
CA GLN A 209 -11.46 -15.22 -8.99
C GLN A 209 -11.93 -16.47 -8.25
N VAL A 210 -11.10 -17.50 -8.23
CA VAL A 210 -11.25 -18.68 -7.38
C VAL A 210 -9.97 -18.89 -6.56
N GLN A 211 -10.12 -19.12 -5.27
CA GLN A 211 -8.99 -19.39 -4.37
C GLN A 211 -9.26 -20.64 -3.55
N ARG A 212 -8.19 -21.36 -3.20
CA ARG A 212 -8.22 -22.46 -2.23
C ARG A 212 -7.07 -22.36 -1.24
N ASP A 213 -7.24 -22.98 -0.09
CA ASP A 213 -6.18 -23.19 0.90
C ASP A 213 -6.39 -24.52 1.63
N TYR A 214 -5.49 -24.85 2.54
CA TYR A 214 -5.54 -26.01 3.40
C TYR A 214 -5.39 -25.59 4.87
N THR A 215 -6.24 -26.13 5.74
CA THR A 215 -6.04 -26.09 7.19
C THR A 215 -6.05 -27.48 7.78
N PHE A 216 -5.07 -27.78 8.63
CA PHE A 216 -4.97 -29.10 9.27
C PHE A 216 -6.06 -29.34 10.31
N THR A 217 -6.68 -28.28 10.84
CA THR A 217 -7.78 -28.36 11.80
C THR A 217 -9.11 -28.78 11.15
N ASN A 218 -9.23 -28.67 9.83
CA ASN A 218 -10.38 -29.12 9.06
C ASN A 218 -9.94 -29.56 7.65
N PRO A 219 -9.22 -30.70 7.54
CA PRO A 219 -8.50 -31.08 6.32
C PRO A 219 -9.41 -31.48 5.16
N ALA A 220 -10.66 -31.87 5.44
CA ALA A 220 -11.63 -32.23 4.40
C ALA A 220 -12.22 -30.99 3.70
N TYR A 221 -12.23 -29.84 4.37
CA TYR A 221 -12.75 -28.61 3.79
C TYR A 221 -11.70 -27.96 2.88
N ARG A 222 -12.04 -27.81 1.59
CA ARG A 222 -11.14 -27.29 0.55
C ARG A 222 -10.83 -25.79 0.68
N GLN A 223 -11.50 -25.08 1.60
CA GLN A 223 -11.38 -23.63 1.77
C GLN A 223 -11.54 -22.92 0.41
N GLU A 224 -12.51 -23.35 -0.41
CA GLU A 224 -12.72 -22.77 -1.74
C GLU A 224 -13.64 -21.56 -1.63
N HIS A 225 -13.19 -20.43 -2.16
CA HIS A 225 -14.03 -19.24 -2.36
C HIS A 225 -13.97 -18.77 -3.79
N ARG A 226 -15.08 -18.17 -4.23
CA ARG A 226 -15.28 -17.66 -5.58
C ARG A 226 -15.89 -16.27 -5.51
N ALA A 227 -15.39 -15.34 -6.30
CA ALA A 227 -15.98 -14.00 -6.44
C ALA A 227 -15.96 -13.57 -7.91
N ALA A 228 -17.01 -12.86 -8.35
CA ALA A 228 -17.09 -12.25 -9.67
C ALA A 228 -17.11 -10.73 -9.51
N GLY A 229 -16.43 -10.03 -10.41
CA GLY A 229 -16.38 -8.56 -10.36
C GLY A 229 -17.45 -7.88 -11.22
N PRO A 230 -17.61 -6.55 -11.11
CA PRO A 230 -18.58 -5.79 -11.89
C PRO A 230 -18.17 -5.65 -13.36
N PHE A 231 -19.08 -5.12 -14.19
CA PHE A 231 -18.86 -4.76 -15.60
C PHE A 231 -18.58 -5.96 -16.53
N LEU A 232 -19.42 -6.99 -16.46
CA LEU A 232 -19.28 -8.23 -17.24
C LEU A 232 -20.12 -8.24 -18.52
N GLU A 233 -20.78 -7.13 -18.86
CA GLU A 233 -21.75 -7.07 -19.96
C GLU A 233 -21.08 -7.21 -21.33
N HIS A 234 -19.81 -6.80 -21.43
CA HIS A 234 -19.04 -6.74 -22.69
C HIS A 234 -17.98 -7.84 -22.82
N GLN A 235 -18.04 -8.91 -22.00
CA GLN A 235 -17.06 -10.00 -22.03
C GLN A 235 -17.66 -11.36 -21.65
N SER A 236 -16.91 -12.44 -21.91
CA SER A 236 -17.25 -13.76 -21.38
C SER A 236 -17.15 -13.77 -19.84
N LYS A 237 -18.07 -14.50 -19.21
CA LYS A 237 -18.09 -14.78 -17.77
C LYS A 237 -17.22 -15.97 -17.38
N GLU A 238 -16.64 -16.68 -18.36
CA GLU A 238 -15.87 -17.91 -18.16
C GLU A 238 -14.38 -17.68 -17.90
N TYR A 239 -13.88 -16.44 -17.99
CA TYR A 239 -12.47 -16.13 -17.73
C TYR A 239 -12.17 -16.20 -16.22
N GLU A 240 -11.90 -17.41 -15.74
CA GLU A 240 -11.52 -17.71 -14.37
C GLU A 240 -10.01 -17.52 -14.14
N PHE A 241 -9.67 -16.91 -13.01
CA PHE A 241 -8.32 -16.89 -12.45
C PHE A 241 -8.31 -17.69 -11.15
N PHE A 242 -7.48 -18.74 -11.09
CA PHE A 242 -7.37 -19.64 -9.95
C PHE A 242 -6.03 -19.44 -9.23
N ASP A 243 -6.06 -19.23 -7.90
CA ASP A 243 -4.87 -19.07 -7.05
C ASP A 243 -4.82 -20.10 -5.90
N TYR A 244 -3.60 -20.56 -5.60
CA TYR A 244 -3.27 -21.36 -4.41
C TYR A 244 -1.84 -21.05 -3.93
N PRO A 245 -1.60 -20.87 -2.62
CA PRO A 245 -2.57 -20.85 -1.54
C PRO A 245 -3.30 -19.50 -1.42
N GLY A 246 -4.54 -19.52 -0.94
CA GLY A 246 -5.36 -18.32 -0.70
C GLY A 246 -4.95 -17.49 0.52
N ARG A 247 -4.10 -18.03 1.40
CA ARG A 247 -3.58 -17.43 2.64
C ARG A 247 -4.62 -17.12 3.70
N TYR A 248 -5.63 -17.97 3.79
CA TYR A 248 -6.64 -17.91 4.84
C TYR A 248 -6.94 -19.31 5.33
N LYS A 249 -7.41 -19.40 6.58
CA LYS A 249 -7.78 -20.68 7.22
C LYS A 249 -9.26 -20.72 7.62
N ARG A 250 -10.02 -19.67 7.31
CA ARG A 250 -11.45 -19.50 7.64
C ARG A 250 -12.14 -18.62 6.61
N ASP A 251 -13.43 -18.88 6.40
CA ASP A 251 -14.31 -18.16 5.48
C ASP A 251 -14.35 -16.64 5.71
N ALA A 252 -14.30 -16.23 6.99
CA ALA A 252 -14.35 -14.81 7.37
C ALA A 252 -13.20 -13.98 6.77
N VAL A 253 -12.07 -14.62 6.44
CA VAL A 253 -10.93 -14.00 5.74
C VAL A 253 -10.96 -14.34 4.26
N GLY A 254 -11.28 -15.59 3.92
CA GLY A 254 -11.17 -16.06 2.54
C GLY A 254 -12.16 -15.44 1.56
N LYS A 255 -13.37 -15.13 2.01
CA LYS A 255 -14.36 -14.41 1.19
C LYS A 255 -13.90 -12.99 0.82
N PRO A 256 -13.60 -12.09 1.79
CA PRO A 256 -13.14 -10.74 1.45
C PRO A 256 -11.81 -10.72 0.70
N PHE A 257 -10.88 -11.64 0.96
CA PHE A 257 -9.65 -11.74 0.17
C PHE A 257 -9.94 -12.03 -1.30
N THR A 258 -10.89 -12.93 -1.58
CA THR A 258 -11.27 -13.29 -2.95
C THR A 258 -11.97 -12.12 -3.65
N GLU A 259 -12.81 -11.37 -2.93
CA GLU A 259 -13.47 -10.16 -3.43
C GLU A 259 -12.48 -9.01 -3.72
N ASN A 260 -11.52 -8.78 -2.82
CA ASN A 260 -10.46 -7.80 -3.00
C ASN A 260 -9.59 -8.16 -4.23
N ARG A 261 -9.27 -9.44 -4.41
CA ARG A 261 -8.46 -9.93 -5.54
C ARG A 261 -9.15 -9.71 -6.89
N ILE A 262 -10.44 -10.05 -7.01
CA ILE A 262 -11.17 -9.83 -8.26
C ILE A 262 -11.38 -8.33 -8.54
N THR A 263 -11.61 -7.52 -7.50
CA THR A 263 -11.66 -6.06 -7.63
C THR A 263 -10.33 -5.51 -8.13
N ALA A 264 -9.20 -6.02 -7.63
CA ALA A 264 -7.86 -5.64 -8.10
C ALA A 264 -7.58 -6.11 -9.53
N LEU A 265 -8.01 -7.31 -9.93
CA LEU A 265 -7.83 -7.80 -11.31
C LEU A 265 -8.68 -7.05 -12.35
N ARG A 266 -9.67 -6.27 -11.89
CA ARG A 266 -10.60 -5.51 -12.74
C ARG A 266 -10.55 -4.00 -12.49
N HIS A 267 -9.55 -3.52 -11.77
CA HIS A 267 -9.46 -2.12 -11.33
C HIS A 267 -9.33 -1.12 -12.49
N ASP A 268 -8.98 -1.60 -13.69
CA ASP A 268 -8.79 -0.83 -14.92
C ASP A 268 -9.78 -1.24 -16.03
N VAL A 269 -10.84 -2.00 -15.74
CA VAL A 269 -11.80 -2.47 -16.76
C VAL A 269 -12.46 -1.34 -17.53
N ARG A 270 -12.77 -0.23 -16.85
CA ARG A 270 -13.30 1.02 -17.42
C ARG A 270 -12.45 2.17 -16.91
N ILE A 271 -11.83 2.90 -17.83
CA ILE A 271 -11.02 4.07 -17.50
C ILE A 271 -11.36 5.24 -18.43
N ALA A 272 -11.21 6.46 -17.92
CA ALA A 272 -11.22 7.66 -18.73
C ALA A 272 -9.91 8.43 -18.50
N GLU A 273 -9.14 8.65 -19.57
CA GLU A 273 -7.95 9.49 -19.56
C GLU A 273 -8.38 10.91 -19.93
N VAL A 274 -8.08 11.89 -19.08
CA VAL A 274 -8.54 13.27 -19.26
C VAL A 274 -7.39 14.27 -19.22
N GLU A 275 -7.58 15.39 -19.91
CA GLU A 275 -6.68 16.55 -19.96
C GLU A 275 -7.49 17.82 -19.71
N GLY A 276 -6.98 18.75 -18.89
CA GLY A 276 -7.68 20.00 -18.58
C GLY A 276 -6.84 20.98 -17.75
N ASP A 277 -7.51 21.90 -17.06
CA ASP A 277 -6.94 22.87 -16.11
C ASP A 277 -7.66 22.95 -14.73
N ASP A 278 -8.62 22.07 -14.44
CA ASP A 278 -9.18 21.95 -13.08
C ASP A 278 -8.16 21.39 -12.05
N VAL A 279 -7.66 22.29 -11.19
CA VAL A 279 -6.70 22.02 -10.10
C VAL A 279 -7.27 21.14 -8.97
N ARG A 280 -8.60 21.06 -8.85
CA ARG A 280 -9.29 20.33 -7.76
C ARG A 280 -9.10 18.82 -7.87
N LEU A 281 -8.80 18.29 -9.06
CA LEU A 281 -8.56 16.87 -9.29
C LEU A 281 -7.39 16.37 -8.44
N GLN A 282 -7.70 15.45 -7.51
CA GLN A 282 -6.77 14.86 -6.56
C GLN A 282 -7.02 13.35 -6.45
N PRO A 283 -5.98 12.51 -6.33
CA PRO A 283 -6.15 11.07 -6.21
C PRO A 283 -7.09 10.69 -5.04
N GLY A 284 -8.02 9.78 -5.31
CA GLY A 284 -9.00 9.27 -4.36
C GLY A 284 -10.32 10.06 -4.31
N LEU A 285 -10.31 11.35 -4.64
CA LEU A 285 -11.54 12.15 -4.67
C LEU A 285 -12.37 11.85 -5.90
N SER A 286 -13.70 11.93 -5.74
CA SER A 286 -14.66 11.71 -6.82
C SER A 286 -15.47 12.97 -7.16
N PHE A 287 -16.02 13.01 -8.36
CA PHE A 287 -16.77 14.15 -8.89
C PHE A 287 -17.77 13.71 -9.95
N THR A 288 -18.72 14.58 -10.29
CA THR A 288 -19.66 14.37 -11.39
C THR A 288 -19.15 15.08 -12.65
N LEU A 289 -18.97 14.35 -13.75
CA LEU A 289 -18.63 14.96 -15.04
C LEU A 289 -19.90 15.50 -15.70
N THR A 290 -19.84 16.71 -16.24
CA THR A 290 -20.94 17.33 -16.98
C THR A 290 -20.46 17.94 -18.30
N GLY A 291 -21.37 18.21 -19.24
CA GLY A 291 -21.03 18.88 -20.51
C GLY A 291 -20.42 17.99 -21.61
N HIS A 292 -20.22 16.70 -21.35
CA HIS A 292 -19.78 15.77 -22.39
C HIS A 292 -20.90 15.47 -23.39
N SER A 293 -20.58 15.48 -24.69
CA SER A 293 -21.56 15.27 -25.77
C SER A 293 -22.17 13.87 -25.77
N ARG A 294 -21.41 12.89 -25.27
CA ARG A 294 -21.86 11.52 -25.01
C ARG A 294 -22.41 11.44 -23.58
N ASP A 295 -23.72 11.25 -23.47
CA ASP A 295 -24.48 11.38 -22.22
C ASP A 295 -24.07 10.38 -21.12
N ASP A 296 -23.78 9.13 -21.50
CA ASP A 296 -23.34 8.09 -20.57
C ASP A 296 -21.97 8.36 -19.90
N LEU A 297 -21.18 9.30 -20.44
CA LEU A 297 -19.93 9.76 -19.83
C LEU A 297 -20.14 10.90 -18.82
N ASN A 298 -21.30 11.57 -18.83
CA ASN A 298 -21.72 12.52 -17.79
C ASN A 298 -22.12 11.76 -16.52
N ALA A 299 -21.14 11.12 -15.91
CA ALA A 299 -21.30 10.16 -14.84
C ALA A 299 -20.40 10.53 -13.65
N HIS A 300 -20.53 9.74 -12.58
CA HIS A 300 -19.67 9.90 -11.41
C HIS A 300 -18.33 9.20 -11.64
N TRP A 301 -17.25 9.97 -11.57
CA TRP A 301 -15.87 9.51 -11.75
C TRP A 301 -15.05 9.71 -10.48
N ARG A 302 -14.01 8.90 -10.30
CA ARG A 302 -12.99 9.06 -9.25
C ARG A 302 -11.63 9.20 -9.89
N VAL A 303 -10.84 10.15 -9.40
CA VAL A 303 -9.46 10.34 -9.82
C VAL A 303 -8.61 9.20 -9.25
N ASN A 304 -8.06 8.36 -10.13
CA ASN A 304 -7.11 7.31 -9.74
C ASN A 304 -5.69 7.87 -9.70
N THR A 305 -5.28 8.56 -10.77
CA THR A 305 -3.98 9.25 -10.87
C THR A 305 -4.16 10.61 -11.50
N VAL A 306 -3.30 11.56 -11.14
CA VAL A 306 -3.26 12.89 -11.75
C VAL A 306 -1.82 13.39 -11.80
N THR A 307 -1.46 14.02 -12.90
CA THR A 307 -0.19 14.69 -13.12
C THR A 307 -0.45 16.15 -13.41
N HIS A 308 0.07 17.03 -12.55
CA HIS A 308 0.00 18.48 -12.72
C HIS A 308 1.29 18.98 -13.37
N LYS A 309 1.17 19.84 -14.36
CA LYS A 309 2.30 20.51 -15.02
C LYS A 309 2.00 22.00 -15.10
N GLY A 310 2.88 22.80 -14.52
CA GLY A 310 2.82 24.25 -14.58
C GLY A 310 4.16 24.83 -15.01
N LYS A 311 4.12 25.97 -15.69
CA LYS A 311 5.28 26.82 -15.96
C LYS A 311 4.90 28.25 -15.62
N GLN A 312 5.66 28.86 -14.73
CA GLN A 312 5.50 30.27 -14.39
C GLN A 312 6.62 31.06 -15.07
N PHE A 313 6.23 32.05 -15.88
CA PHE A 313 7.14 33.02 -16.45
C PHE A 313 7.06 34.29 -15.60
N THR A 314 7.99 34.44 -14.67
CA THR A 314 8.15 35.71 -13.95
C THR A 314 9.65 35.98 -13.82
N SER A 315 10.13 36.98 -14.60
CA SER A 315 11.49 37.55 -14.59
C SER A 315 12.67 36.68 -15.09
N LEU A 316 12.59 36.12 -16.30
CA LEU A 316 13.76 36.02 -17.21
C LEU A 316 13.94 37.38 -17.88
N GLN A 317 14.31 38.42 -17.14
CA GLN A 317 14.38 39.78 -17.66
C GLN A 317 15.56 40.03 -18.62
N GLU A 318 16.41 39.04 -18.90
CA GLU A 318 17.55 39.22 -19.82
C GLU A 318 17.63 38.22 -20.99
N GLU A 319 16.79 37.18 -21.05
CA GLU A 319 16.76 36.25 -22.21
C GLU A 319 15.46 36.28 -23.03
N ALA A 320 14.50 37.15 -22.69
CA ALA A 320 13.24 37.25 -23.42
C ALA A 320 13.16 38.51 -24.29
N ALA A 321 14.12 38.69 -25.20
CA ALA A 321 13.83 39.44 -26.42
C ALA A 321 12.95 38.54 -27.33
N GLY A 322 11.65 38.41 -26.99
CA GLY A 322 10.63 37.82 -27.88
C GLY A 322 9.87 36.57 -27.42
N ALA A 323 9.61 36.36 -26.13
CA ALA A 323 8.81 35.20 -25.67
C ALA A 323 7.39 35.59 -25.23
N ASP A 324 6.40 35.40 -26.11
CA ASP A 324 4.95 35.45 -25.85
C ASP A 324 4.46 34.24 -25.03
N VAL A 325 5.07 33.94 -23.86
CA VAL A 325 4.67 32.78 -23.04
C VAL A 325 4.21 33.22 -21.67
N SER A 326 2.90 33.23 -21.46
CA SER A 326 2.25 33.48 -20.16
C SER A 326 2.42 32.29 -19.21
N THR A 327 2.15 32.51 -17.92
CA THR A 327 2.04 31.42 -16.93
C THR A 327 0.96 30.43 -17.39
N HIS A 328 1.33 29.16 -17.48
CA HIS A 328 0.44 28.11 -17.99
C HIS A 328 0.39 26.93 -17.03
N TYR A 329 -0.81 26.40 -16.83
CA TYR A 329 -1.08 25.21 -16.03
C TYR A 329 -1.94 24.23 -16.83
N GLN A 330 -1.63 22.94 -16.68
CA GLN A 330 -2.35 21.85 -17.29
C GLN A 330 -2.24 20.61 -16.38
N GLN A 331 -3.27 19.76 -16.39
CA GLN A 331 -3.20 18.42 -15.83
C GLN A 331 -3.63 17.35 -16.82
N THR A 332 -3.09 16.15 -16.59
CA THR A 332 -3.63 14.90 -17.12
C THR A 332 -4.04 13.99 -15.96
N ALA A 333 -5.14 13.26 -16.10
CA ALA A 333 -5.60 12.33 -15.06
C ALA A 333 -6.14 11.04 -15.65
N VAL A 334 -6.09 9.97 -14.87
CA VAL A 334 -6.80 8.72 -15.14
C VAL A 334 -7.94 8.61 -14.14
N LEU A 335 -9.14 8.44 -14.67
CA LEU A 335 -10.38 8.32 -13.91
C LEU A 335 -10.89 6.87 -13.97
N VAL A 336 -11.53 6.45 -12.88
CA VAL A 336 -12.26 5.18 -12.76
C VAL A 336 -13.71 5.45 -12.32
N PRO A 337 -14.66 4.53 -12.54
CA PRO A 337 -16.05 4.71 -12.09
C PRO A 337 -16.12 5.05 -10.59
N GLY A 338 -16.75 6.19 -10.26
CA GLY A 338 -16.68 6.76 -8.90
C GLY A 338 -17.48 6.00 -7.84
N ARG A 339 -18.51 5.25 -8.25
CA ARG A 339 -19.39 4.48 -7.36
C ARG A 339 -18.93 3.04 -7.14
N THR A 340 -17.90 2.60 -7.85
CA THR A 340 -17.38 1.23 -7.74
C THR A 340 -16.17 1.21 -6.81
N GLU A 341 -16.00 0.10 -6.10
CA GLU A 341 -14.76 -0.14 -5.37
C GLU A 341 -13.60 -0.38 -6.34
N TRP A 342 -12.40 -0.05 -5.89
CA TRP A 342 -11.15 -0.15 -6.61
C TRP A 342 -10.12 -0.67 -5.60
N ARG A 343 -9.24 -1.56 -6.05
CA ARG A 343 -8.18 -2.14 -5.24
C ARG A 343 -6.89 -2.11 -6.06
N PRO A 344 -5.74 -1.81 -5.44
CA PRO A 344 -4.47 -1.86 -6.16
C PRO A 344 -4.16 -3.31 -6.53
N ALA A 345 -3.38 -3.48 -7.60
CA ALA A 345 -2.83 -4.79 -7.90
C ALA A 345 -2.02 -5.28 -6.68
N PRO A 346 -2.25 -6.52 -6.23
CA PRO A 346 -1.60 -7.02 -5.03
C PRO A 346 -0.12 -7.28 -5.29
N LEU A 347 0.72 -6.89 -4.33
CA LEU A 347 2.16 -7.16 -4.38
C LEU A 347 2.46 -8.63 -4.10
N SER A 348 3.52 -9.13 -4.74
CA SER A 348 4.08 -10.44 -4.42
C SER A 348 4.54 -10.47 -2.96
N LYS A 349 4.16 -11.51 -2.22
CA LYS A 349 4.66 -11.72 -0.86
C LYS A 349 6.08 -12.25 -0.93
N PRO A 350 6.99 -11.81 -0.04
CA PRO A 350 8.31 -12.41 0.07
C PRO A 350 8.21 -13.92 0.28
N ARG A 351 9.13 -14.64 -0.33
CA ARG A 351 9.26 -16.09 -0.16
C ARG A 351 10.61 -16.37 0.49
N VAL A 352 10.63 -17.37 1.36
CA VAL A 352 11.86 -17.89 1.94
C VAL A 352 12.34 -19.04 1.06
N ASP A 353 13.55 -18.92 0.52
CA ASP A 353 14.11 -19.86 -0.45
C ASP A 353 14.54 -21.19 0.18
N GLY A 354 14.99 -21.15 1.44
CA GLY A 354 15.57 -22.30 2.13
C GLY A 354 15.08 -22.45 3.56
N PRO A 355 15.46 -23.55 4.23
CA PRO A 355 15.15 -23.72 5.63
C PRO A 355 15.95 -22.75 6.50
N HIS A 356 15.38 -22.38 7.65
CA HIS A 356 16.07 -21.63 8.69
C HIS A 356 16.30 -22.48 9.93
N MET A 357 17.30 -22.12 10.73
CA MET A 357 17.45 -22.63 12.09
C MET A 357 16.60 -21.81 13.05
N ALA A 358 16.03 -22.47 14.06
CA ALA A 358 15.36 -21.81 15.18
C ALA A 358 15.56 -22.64 16.44
N THR A 359 15.46 -21.98 17.60
CA THR A 359 15.58 -22.64 18.90
C THR A 359 14.19 -22.78 19.52
N VAL A 360 13.87 -23.95 20.05
CA VAL A 360 12.58 -24.20 20.72
C VAL A 360 12.51 -23.40 22.03
N VAL A 361 11.39 -22.74 22.28
CA VAL A 361 11.18 -21.88 23.45
C VAL A 361 9.83 -22.16 24.12
N GLY A 362 9.71 -21.74 25.38
CA GLY A 362 8.51 -21.86 26.18
C GLY A 362 8.62 -21.11 27.51
N PRO A 363 7.67 -21.32 28.43
CA PRO A 363 7.62 -20.64 29.71
C PRO A 363 8.85 -20.94 30.57
N LYS A 364 9.21 -19.99 31.43
CA LYS A 364 10.33 -20.14 32.35
C LYS A 364 10.08 -21.32 33.31
N GLY A 365 11.05 -22.22 33.40
CA GLY A 365 11.02 -23.38 34.30
C GLY A 365 10.43 -24.65 33.68
N GLU A 366 9.88 -24.56 32.48
CA GLU A 366 9.42 -25.73 31.72
C GLU A 366 10.55 -26.33 30.89
N GLU A 367 10.55 -27.65 30.74
CA GLU A 367 11.44 -28.37 29.82
C GLU A 367 10.77 -28.66 28.48
N ILE A 368 9.46 -28.89 28.49
CA ILE A 368 8.65 -29.24 27.31
C ILE A 368 7.42 -28.35 27.29
N TYR A 369 7.19 -27.66 26.17
CA TYR A 369 6.03 -26.82 25.98
C TYR A 369 5.40 -27.10 24.62
N CYS A 370 4.30 -27.86 24.62
CA CYS A 370 3.56 -28.22 23.43
C CYS A 370 2.04 -28.12 23.62
N ASP A 371 1.31 -28.05 22.51
CA ASP A 371 -0.16 -28.09 22.51
C ASP A 371 -0.72 -29.50 22.21
N GLU A 372 -2.05 -29.59 22.12
CA GLU A 372 -2.80 -30.83 21.81
C GLU A 372 -2.41 -31.50 20.48
N TRP A 373 -1.76 -30.77 19.57
CA TRP A 373 -1.29 -31.26 18.27
C TRP A 373 0.21 -31.60 18.27
N GLY A 374 0.89 -31.48 19.41
CA GLY A 374 2.35 -31.64 19.52
C GLY A 374 3.13 -30.53 18.82
N ARG A 375 2.52 -29.35 18.63
CA ARG A 375 3.21 -28.15 18.12
C ARG A 375 4.05 -27.56 19.24
N VAL A 376 5.14 -26.90 18.87
CA VAL A 376 6.01 -26.17 19.81
C VAL A 376 6.14 -24.72 19.37
N LYS A 377 6.70 -23.87 20.24
CA LYS A 377 7.08 -22.50 19.88
C LYS A 377 8.58 -22.41 19.67
N VAL A 378 9.00 -21.48 18.83
CA VAL A 378 10.41 -21.29 18.45
C VAL A 378 10.79 -19.82 18.49
N SER A 379 12.07 -19.56 18.67
CA SER A 379 12.68 -18.24 18.49
C SER A 379 13.60 -18.28 17.29
N PHE A 380 13.41 -17.33 16.38
CA PHE A 380 14.24 -17.20 15.19
C PHE A 380 15.46 -16.31 15.48
N PRO A 381 16.66 -16.65 14.98
CA PRO A 381 17.86 -15.86 15.25
C PRO A 381 17.83 -14.45 14.65
N TRP A 382 16.99 -14.23 13.63
CA TRP A 382 16.79 -12.91 13.02
C TRP A 382 15.76 -12.04 13.76
N ASP A 383 14.97 -12.62 14.67
CA ASP A 383 13.95 -11.87 15.42
C ASP A 383 14.59 -11.14 16.60
N ARG A 384 14.87 -9.86 16.40
CA ARG A 384 15.49 -8.98 17.39
C ARG A 384 14.54 -8.54 18.51
N GLU A 385 13.24 -8.73 18.34
CA GLU A 385 12.22 -8.34 19.32
C GLU A 385 11.82 -9.52 20.22
N SER A 386 12.26 -10.74 19.88
CA SER A 386 12.04 -11.94 20.67
C SER A 386 12.68 -11.85 22.05
N GLN A 387 11.95 -12.30 23.06
CA GLN A 387 12.45 -12.49 24.44
C GLN A 387 12.84 -13.94 24.72
N ASN A 388 12.92 -14.79 23.69
CA ASN A 388 13.19 -16.22 23.78
C ASN A 388 12.27 -16.96 24.77
N ASN A 389 10.96 -16.71 24.68
CA ASN A 389 9.94 -17.23 25.60
C ASN A 389 8.70 -17.72 24.85
N GLU A 390 7.64 -18.07 25.57
CA GLU A 390 6.37 -18.55 25.02
C GLU A 390 5.63 -17.55 24.13
N PHE A 391 6.11 -16.31 23.99
CA PHE A 391 5.55 -15.29 23.11
C PHE A 391 6.37 -15.05 21.84
N SER A 392 7.50 -15.74 21.65
CA SER A 392 8.39 -15.53 20.48
C SER A 392 7.78 -15.92 19.12
N SER A 393 6.89 -16.91 19.09
CA SER A 393 6.24 -17.34 17.84
C SER A 393 4.82 -17.88 18.03
N CYS A 394 4.17 -18.14 16.90
CA CYS A 394 2.99 -19.00 16.84
C CYS A 394 3.33 -20.46 17.14
N TRP A 395 2.30 -21.30 17.22
CA TRP A 395 2.46 -22.74 17.33
C TRP A 395 2.90 -23.37 16.01
N VAL A 396 4.09 -23.98 16.00
CA VAL A 396 4.71 -24.56 14.81
C VAL A 396 4.56 -26.08 14.82
N ARG A 397 4.01 -26.65 13.73
CA ARG A 397 3.88 -28.11 13.57
C ARG A 397 5.23 -28.78 13.39
N VAL A 398 5.35 -29.97 13.96
CA VAL A 398 6.57 -30.79 13.95
C VAL A 398 6.36 -32.02 13.08
N SER A 399 7.18 -32.18 12.05
CA SER A 399 7.25 -33.41 11.26
C SER A 399 7.67 -34.57 12.17
N GLN A 400 6.98 -35.70 12.04
CA GLN A 400 7.25 -36.92 12.79
C GLN A 400 7.79 -38.01 11.85
N GLY A 401 8.53 -38.97 12.40
CA GLY A 401 9.04 -40.11 11.62
C GLY A 401 7.92 -40.95 10.98
N TRP A 402 6.77 -41.04 11.66
CA TRP A 402 5.57 -41.69 11.15
C TRP A 402 4.32 -41.11 11.84
N ALA A 403 3.30 -40.68 11.07
CA ALA A 403 2.07 -40.09 11.61
C ALA A 403 0.82 -40.63 10.89
N GLY A 404 -0.04 -41.33 11.63
CA GLY A 404 -1.34 -41.84 11.19
C GLY A 404 -2.48 -41.38 12.10
N GLY A 405 -3.72 -41.74 11.75
CA GLY A 405 -4.91 -41.38 12.53
C GLY A 405 -4.93 -42.04 13.91
N SER A 406 -4.37 -41.36 14.91
CA SER A 406 -4.19 -41.84 16.31
C SER A 406 -3.13 -42.93 16.51
N TRP A 407 -2.12 -43.01 15.63
CA TRP A 407 -0.99 -43.95 15.77
C TRP A 407 0.26 -43.38 15.06
N GLY A 408 1.46 -43.83 15.45
CA GLY A 408 2.72 -43.38 14.86
C GLY A 408 3.81 -43.12 15.90
N SER A 409 4.88 -42.43 15.48
CA SER A 409 5.96 -41.97 16.35
C SER A 409 5.68 -40.55 16.83
N MET A 410 6.00 -40.24 18.09
CA MET A 410 5.92 -38.89 18.62
C MET A 410 7.20 -38.56 19.39
N ALA A 411 8.03 -37.69 18.81
CA ALA A 411 9.11 -37.04 19.50
C ALA A 411 8.80 -35.54 19.52
N ILE A 412 8.67 -34.94 20.69
CA ILE A 412 8.39 -33.50 20.83
C ILE A 412 9.73 -32.77 21.04
N PRO A 413 10.04 -31.70 20.29
CA PRO A 413 11.22 -30.88 20.55
C PRO A 413 11.14 -30.23 21.94
N ARG A 414 12.23 -30.28 22.70
CA ARG A 414 12.31 -29.69 24.04
C ARG A 414 12.83 -28.26 23.98
N ILE A 415 12.51 -27.45 24.99
CA ILE A 415 12.99 -26.08 25.11
C ILE A 415 14.53 -26.07 25.08
N GLY A 416 15.09 -25.13 24.32
CA GLY A 416 16.51 -25.00 24.04
C GLY A 416 16.99 -25.79 22.81
N GLN A 417 16.24 -26.77 22.30
CA GLN A 417 16.67 -27.58 21.15
C GLN A 417 16.67 -26.81 19.83
N ASP A 418 17.69 -27.05 19.00
CA ASP A 418 17.75 -26.49 17.65
C ASP A 418 16.97 -27.34 16.64
N VAL A 419 16.12 -26.66 15.87
CA VAL A 419 15.22 -27.25 14.89
C VAL A 419 15.39 -26.59 13.52
N ILE A 420 15.11 -27.37 12.47
CA ILE A 420 15.09 -26.91 11.09
C ILE A 420 13.66 -26.50 10.73
N ILE A 421 13.47 -25.24 10.38
CA ILE A 421 12.20 -24.64 9.96
C ILE A 421 12.15 -24.58 8.44
N GLN A 422 11.19 -25.28 7.83
CA GLN A 422 10.75 -25.02 6.47
C GLN A 422 9.49 -24.16 6.46
N TYR A 423 9.22 -23.53 5.32
CA TYR A 423 8.08 -22.65 5.13
C TYR A 423 7.17 -23.25 4.06
N VAL A 424 5.90 -23.52 4.39
CA VAL A 424 4.96 -24.13 3.43
C VAL A 424 4.77 -23.18 2.25
N ASN A 425 5.03 -23.65 1.02
CA ASN A 425 5.09 -22.85 -0.21
C ASN A 425 6.14 -21.72 -0.22
N GLY A 426 7.09 -21.74 0.71
CA GLY A 426 8.03 -20.64 0.96
C GLY A 426 7.39 -19.45 1.70
N ASP A 427 6.18 -19.58 2.23
CA ASP A 427 5.48 -18.49 2.91
C ASP A 427 6.04 -18.28 4.34
N PRO A 428 6.64 -17.11 4.65
CA PRO A 428 7.21 -16.85 5.97
C PRO A 428 6.19 -16.92 7.11
N ASP A 429 4.89 -16.80 6.82
CA ASP A 429 3.81 -16.92 7.81
C ASP A 429 3.42 -18.38 8.11
N GLN A 430 3.99 -19.35 7.39
CA GLN A 430 3.64 -20.77 7.50
C GLN A 430 4.87 -21.64 7.85
N PRO A 431 5.52 -21.41 9.01
CA PRO A 431 6.64 -22.24 9.45
C PRO A 431 6.20 -23.66 9.81
N MET A 432 7.09 -24.62 9.59
CA MET A 432 6.94 -26.03 9.94
C MET A 432 8.32 -26.62 10.29
N ILE A 433 8.42 -27.32 11.41
CA ILE A 433 9.65 -28.02 11.80
C ILE A 433 9.75 -29.31 10.99
N THR A 434 10.85 -29.49 10.26
CA THR A 434 11.09 -30.67 9.41
C THR A 434 12.28 -31.52 9.87
N GLY A 435 13.06 -31.04 10.83
CA GLY A 435 14.23 -31.75 11.31
C GLY A 435 14.80 -31.15 12.58
N ARG A 436 15.83 -31.81 13.11
CA ARG A 436 16.57 -31.42 14.30
C ARG A 436 18.06 -31.61 14.04
N THR A 437 18.88 -30.83 14.72
CA THR A 437 20.33 -30.95 14.63
C THR A 437 20.94 -30.82 16.01
N TYR A 438 22.00 -31.59 16.27
CA TYR A 438 22.91 -31.31 17.36
C TYR A 438 23.68 -30.00 17.08
N CYS A 439 24.02 -29.27 18.12
CA CYS A 439 24.79 -28.03 18.04
C CYS A 439 25.90 -28.02 19.13
N GLY A 440 26.68 -26.94 19.22
CA GLY A 440 27.83 -26.87 20.14
C GLY A 440 27.47 -27.15 21.61
N ASP A 441 26.28 -26.74 22.02
CA ASP A 441 25.78 -26.91 23.40
C ASP A 441 24.84 -28.13 23.55
N GLN A 442 24.56 -28.82 22.44
CA GLN A 442 23.71 -30.01 22.39
C GLN A 442 24.44 -31.08 21.60
N LEU A 443 25.32 -31.76 22.29
CA LEU A 443 26.18 -32.77 21.69
C LEU A 443 25.39 -34.04 21.33
N PRO A 444 25.88 -34.82 20.34
CA PRO A 444 25.38 -36.17 20.10
C PRO A 444 25.38 -37.02 21.39
N PRO A 445 24.51 -38.04 21.50
CA PRO A 445 24.28 -38.80 22.73
C PRO A 445 25.46 -39.68 23.17
N TYR A 446 26.51 -39.77 22.35
CA TYR A 446 27.75 -40.45 22.64
C TYR A 446 28.88 -39.81 21.85
N ASP A 447 30.12 -40.05 22.30
CA ASP A 447 31.31 -39.44 21.71
C ASP A 447 31.47 -39.85 20.23
N LEU A 448 31.51 -38.84 19.36
CA LEU A 448 31.83 -38.95 17.95
C LEU A 448 33.14 -38.21 17.66
N PRO A 449 34.04 -38.77 16.82
CA PRO A 449 33.82 -39.91 15.91
C PRO A 449 34.08 -41.31 16.50
N ASP A 450 34.42 -41.45 17.79
CA ASP A 450 34.86 -42.72 18.41
C ASP A 450 33.83 -43.85 18.30
N HIS A 451 32.55 -43.52 18.40
CA HIS A 451 31.45 -44.48 18.33
C HIS A 451 30.62 -44.41 17.05
N LYS A 452 31.25 -44.08 15.90
CA LYS A 452 30.60 -43.89 14.59
C LYS A 452 29.77 -45.05 14.03
N THR A 453 29.88 -46.26 14.59
CA THR A 453 29.11 -47.45 14.15
C THR A 453 27.86 -47.70 15.00
N ARG A 454 27.63 -46.92 16.06
CA ARG A 454 26.44 -47.05 16.91
C ARG A 454 25.24 -46.33 16.28
N MET A 455 24.04 -46.81 16.61
CA MET A 455 22.76 -46.16 16.33
C MET A 455 21.91 -46.26 17.61
N THR A 456 21.23 -45.17 17.97
CA THR A 456 20.44 -45.06 19.20
C THR A 456 19.21 -44.17 18.97
N ILE A 457 18.21 -44.28 19.86
CA ILE A 457 17.01 -43.45 19.94
C ILE A 457 16.88 -42.97 21.37
#